data_AF-K2JEY0-F1
#
_entry.id   AF-K2JEY0-F1
#
_cell.length_a   1.000
_cell.length_b   1.000
_cell.length_c   1.000
_cell.angle_alpha   90.00
_cell.angle_beta   90.00
_cell.angle_gamma   90.00
#
_symmetry.space_group_name_H-M   'P 1'
#
loop_
_entity.id
_entity.type
_entity.pdbx_description
1 polymer ?
#
loop_
_entity_poly.entity_id
_entity_poly.type
_entity_poly.pdbx_seq_one_letter_code
_entity_poly.pdbx_strand_id
1 'polypeptide(L)'
;MSHYEYKAIPAPHESEATSASQTPEARLADAVTVRLNAMAKEGWTYLRSDAFALTGVSGKQAVLVFRRESDFGMFGQDKPSFGTFGPEAAE
;
A
#
# COMPACT_ATOMS: atom_id res chain seq x y z
N MET A 1 -7.05 -11.38 -20.65
CA MET A 1 -7.51 -10.33 -19.73
C MET A 1 -6.30 -9.89 -18.94
N SER A 2 -5.98 -8.59 -18.88
CA SER A 2 -4.86 -8.12 -18.05
C SER A 2 -5.18 -8.37 -16.58
N HIS A 3 -4.36 -9.18 -15.91
CA HIS A 3 -4.47 -9.35 -14.47
C HIS A 3 -3.69 -8.24 -13.78
N TYR A 4 -4.13 -7.85 -12.59
CA TYR A 4 -3.48 -6.80 -11.82
C TYR A 4 -3.20 -7.30 -10.42
N GLU A 5 -2.00 -7.02 -9.94
CA GLU A 5 -1.64 -7.19 -8.54
C GLU A 5 -1.79 -5.85 -7.84
N TYR A 6 -2.44 -5.86 -6.68
CA TYR A 6 -2.63 -4.67 -5.85
C TYR A 6 -1.83 -4.82 -4.55
N LYS A 7 -1.22 -3.72 -4.12
CA LYS A 7 -0.49 -3.65 -2.86
C LYS A 7 -0.90 -2.39 -2.11
N ALA A 8 -1.36 -2.56 -0.87
CA ALA A 8 -1.61 -1.47 0.05
C ALA A 8 -0.49 -1.43 1.09
N ILE A 9 0.10 -0.25 1.28
CA ILE A 9 1.11 0.00 2.29
C ILE A 9 0.64 1.12 3.21
N PRO A 10 1.04 1.13 4.50
CA PRO A 10 0.74 2.27 5.36
C PRO A 10 1.31 3.56 4.76
N ALA A 11 0.57 4.65 4.91
CA ALA A 11 1.08 5.97 4.59
C ALA A 11 2.25 6.30 5.53
N PRO A 12 3.30 6.98 5.03
CA PRO A 12 4.44 7.32 5.85
C PRO A 12 4.03 8.27 6.98
N HIS A 13 4.59 8.04 8.15
CA HIS A 13 4.40 8.94 9.29
C HIS A 13 5.44 10.07 9.28
N GLU A 14 5.16 11.18 9.97
CA GLU A 14 6.07 12.34 10.07
C GLU A 14 7.47 11.96 10.59
N SER A 15 7.56 10.87 11.37
CA SER A 15 8.80 10.33 11.91
C SER A 15 9.73 9.69 10.87
N GLU A 16 9.23 9.38 9.66
CA GLU A 16 10.02 8.80 8.57
C GLU A 16 10.61 9.87 7.62
N ALA A 17 10.29 11.14 7.86
CA ALA A 17 10.82 12.23 7.05
C ALA A 17 12.30 12.50 7.38
N THR A 18 13.09 12.77 6.34
CA THR A 18 14.47 13.20 6.52
C THR A 18 14.49 14.56 7.21
N SER A 19 15.23 14.70 8.32
CA SER A 19 15.28 15.91 9.18
C SER A 19 15.65 17.24 8.48
N ALA A 20 15.93 17.22 7.18
CA ALA A 20 16.35 18.38 6.39
C ALA A 20 15.22 19.38 6.07
N SER A 21 13.93 18.97 6.15
CA SER A 21 12.80 19.86 5.87
C SER A 21 12.33 20.63 7.12
N GLN A 22 12.18 21.95 6.96
CA GLN A 22 11.89 22.87 8.07
C GLN A 22 10.43 22.81 8.57
N THR A 23 9.47 22.44 7.72
CA THR A 23 8.04 22.38 8.08
C THR A 23 7.51 20.94 8.10
N PRO A 24 6.48 20.65 8.93
CA PRO A 24 5.87 19.31 8.98
C PRO A 24 5.23 18.91 7.64
N GLU A 25 4.65 19.86 6.90
CA GLU A 25 4.07 19.59 5.57
C GLU A 25 5.15 19.19 4.56
N ALA A 26 6.32 19.87 4.60
CA ALA A 26 7.44 19.55 3.72
C ALA A 26 8.06 18.18 4.07
N ARG A 27 8.09 17.83 5.35
CA ARG A 27 8.52 16.51 5.83
C ARG A 27 7.60 15.40 5.32
N LEU A 28 6.29 15.59 5.45
CA LEU A 28 5.31 14.63 4.93
C LEU A 28 5.41 14.48 3.41
N ALA A 29 5.53 15.59 2.67
CA ALA A 29 5.69 15.56 1.22
C ALA A 29 6.95 14.80 0.78
N ASP A 30 8.08 15.00 1.47
CA ASP A 30 9.32 14.27 1.24
C ASP A 30 9.16 12.76 1.49
N ALA A 31 8.60 12.39 2.65
CA ALA A 31 8.38 10.99 3.01
C ALA A 31 7.44 10.27 2.01
N VAL A 32 6.36 10.92 1.58
CA VAL A 32 5.47 10.40 0.54
C VAL A 32 6.23 10.24 -0.78
N THR A 33 7.01 11.24 -1.18
CA THR A 33 7.79 11.22 -2.43
C THR A 33 8.79 10.06 -2.45
N VAL A 34 9.52 9.84 -1.34
CA VAL A 34 10.45 8.71 -1.19
C VAL A 34 9.71 7.39 -1.38
N ARG A 35 8.53 7.22 -0.76
CA ARG A 35 7.77 5.99 -0.85
C ARG A 35 7.22 5.74 -2.26
N LEU A 36 6.70 6.78 -2.92
CA LEU A 36 6.24 6.70 -4.30
C LEU A 36 7.36 6.31 -5.25
N ASN A 37 8.53 6.92 -5.11
CA ASN A 37 9.70 6.60 -5.94
C ASN A 37 10.23 5.19 -5.70
N ALA A 38 10.25 4.72 -4.45
CA ALA A 38 10.64 3.36 -4.12
C ALA A 38 9.70 2.33 -4.78
N MET A 39 8.39 2.54 -4.67
CA MET A 39 7.38 1.68 -5.29
C MET A 39 7.44 1.73 -6.83
N ALA A 40 7.64 2.92 -7.40
CA ALA A 40 7.82 3.09 -8.84
C ALA A 40 9.05 2.33 -9.37
N LYS A 41 10.16 2.34 -8.62
CA LYS A 41 11.37 1.56 -8.94
C LYS A 41 11.10 0.06 -8.97
N GLU A 42 10.21 -0.43 -8.12
CA GLU A 42 9.76 -1.83 -8.08
C GLU A 42 8.70 -2.16 -9.15
N GLY A 43 8.35 -1.21 -10.03
CA GLY A 43 7.37 -1.39 -11.12
C GLY A 43 5.92 -1.20 -10.68
N TRP A 44 5.67 -0.62 -9.51
CA TRP A 44 4.32 -0.34 -9.03
C TRP A 44 3.84 1.05 -9.48
N THR A 45 2.60 1.11 -9.91
CA THR A 45 1.87 2.33 -10.25
C THR A 45 1.01 2.77 -9.07
N TYR A 46 1.22 3.99 -8.59
CA TYR A 46 0.36 4.59 -7.57
C TYR A 46 -1.06 4.81 -8.10
N LEU A 47 -2.08 4.51 -7.28
CA LEU A 47 -3.48 4.72 -7.63
C LEU A 47 -4.13 5.79 -6.76
N ARG A 48 -4.06 5.64 -5.44
CA ARG A 48 -4.74 6.54 -4.50
C ARG A 48 -4.25 6.34 -3.07
N SER A 49 -4.60 7.31 -2.22
CA SER A 49 -4.56 7.18 -0.77
C SER A 49 -5.97 6.91 -0.24
N ASP A 50 -6.10 5.95 0.67
CA ASP A 50 -7.33 5.69 1.41
C ASP A 50 -7.07 5.82 2.92
N ALA A 51 -8.10 6.13 3.70
CA ALA A 51 -8.01 6.19 5.15
C ALA A 51 -9.08 5.31 5.79
N PHE A 52 -8.65 4.35 6.61
CA PHE A 52 -9.52 3.36 7.24
C PHE A 52 -9.49 3.52 8.76
N ALA A 53 -10.59 3.17 9.43
CA ALA A 53 -10.63 3.00 10.87
C ALA A 53 -10.60 1.51 11.18
N LEU A 54 -9.65 1.07 12.01
CA LEU A 54 -9.55 -0.31 12.45
C LEU A 54 -10.15 -0.43 13.84
N THR A 55 -10.92 -1.49 14.08
CA THR A 55 -11.47 -1.79 15.40
C THR A 55 -10.33 -2.02 16.39
N GLY A 56 -10.32 -1.28 17.50
CA GLY A 56 -9.28 -1.40 18.53
C GLY A 56 -8.01 -0.58 18.28
N VAL A 57 -7.94 0.18 17.18
CA VAL A 57 -6.85 1.13 16.92
C VAL A 57 -7.40 2.55 16.98
N SER A 58 -6.80 3.40 17.81
CA SER A 58 -7.20 4.81 17.88
C SER A 58 -6.72 5.57 16.64
N GLY A 59 -7.63 6.30 15.99
CA GLY A 59 -7.33 7.14 14.83
C GLY A 59 -7.54 6.47 13.47
N LYS A 60 -7.52 7.28 12.41
CA LYS A 60 -7.60 6.81 11.02
C LYS A 60 -6.20 6.41 10.55
N GLN A 61 -6.08 5.22 9.99
CA GLN A 61 -4.87 4.71 9.37
C GLN A 61 -4.94 5.00 7.88
N ALA A 62 -4.05 5.86 7.39
CA ALA A 62 -3.94 6.14 5.97
C ALA A 62 -3.08 5.06 5.29
N VAL A 63 -3.44 4.66 4.08
CA VAL A 63 -2.71 3.71 3.25
C VAL A 63 -2.56 4.26 1.84
N LEU A 64 -1.45 3.90 1.18
CA LEU A 64 -1.20 4.16 -0.22
C LEU A 64 -1.42 2.87 -1.01
N VAL A 65 -2.28 2.94 -2.02
CA VAL A 65 -2.66 1.81 -2.86
C VAL A 65 -1.90 1.88 -4.18
N PHE A 66 -1.26 0.78 -4.54
CA PHE A 66 -0.52 0.61 -5.78
C PHE A 66 -1.07 -0.56 -6.58
N ARG A 67 -0.89 -0.52 -7.89
CA ARG A 67 -1.08 -1.66 -8.77
C ARG A 67 0.13 -1.91 -9.66
N ARG A 68 0.29 -3.13 -10.12
CA ARG A 68 1.11 -3.44 -11.30
C ARG A 68 0.39 -4.44 -12.17
N GLU A 69 0.76 -4.47 -13.45
CA GLU A 69 0.32 -5.57 -14.32
C GLU A 69 0.88 -6.87 -13.77
N SER A 70 0.00 -7.84 -13.62
CA SER A 70 0.34 -9.18 -13.20
C SER A 70 0.12 -10.09 -14.38
N ASP A 71 1.08 -10.93 -14.68
CA ASP A 71 0.93 -12.00 -15.67
C ASP A 71 0.22 -13.22 -15.04
N PHE A 72 -0.70 -12.97 -14.08
CA PHE A 72 -1.39 -13.98 -13.27
C PHE A 72 -2.21 -14.99 -14.11
N GLY A 73 -2.20 -14.87 -15.43
CA GLY A 73 -2.64 -15.90 -16.37
C GLY A 73 -1.66 -17.07 -16.58
N MET A 74 -0.47 -17.06 -15.96
CA MET A 74 0.53 -18.15 -16.07
C MET A 74 0.73 -18.97 -14.79
N PHE A 75 0.10 -18.62 -13.67
CA PHE A 75 0.24 -19.34 -12.40
C PHE A 75 -1.04 -20.07 -12.02
N GLY A 76 -1.25 -21.24 -12.64
CA GLY A 76 -2.31 -22.16 -12.25
C GLY A 76 -2.17 -22.78 -10.86
N GLN A 77 -1.18 -22.43 -10.02
CA GLN A 77 -0.95 -23.11 -8.74
C GLN A 77 -0.49 -22.22 -7.56
N ASP A 78 -0.10 -20.96 -7.77
CA ASP A 78 0.34 -20.09 -6.66
C ASP A 78 -0.76 -19.06 -6.36
N LYS A 79 -1.78 -19.48 -5.62
CA LYS A 79 -2.70 -18.54 -4.98
C LYS A 79 -1.88 -17.77 -3.92
N PRO A 80 -1.64 -16.46 -4.06
CA PRO A 80 -1.12 -15.70 -2.93
C PRO A 80 -2.10 -15.85 -1.77
N SER A 81 -1.59 -16.21 -0.59
CA SER A 81 -2.36 -16.41 0.64
C SER A 81 -3.07 -15.14 1.14
N PHE A 82 -2.83 -14.00 0.49
CA PHE A 82 -3.51 -12.74 0.78
C PHE A 82 -4.86 -12.69 0.06
N GLY A 83 -5.95 -12.95 0.78
CA GLY A 83 -7.28 -12.48 0.39
C GLY A 83 -8.40 -13.51 0.26
N THR A 84 -8.34 -14.67 0.91
CA THR A 84 -9.58 -15.45 1.15
C THR A 84 -10.37 -14.78 2.28
N PHE A 85 -11.14 -13.73 1.96
CA PHE A 85 -12.21 -13.25 2.82
C PHE A 85 -13.49 -14.01 2.46
N GLY A 86 -13.58 -15.26 2.90
CA GLY A 86 -14.76 -16.12 2.81
C GLY A 86 -14.85 -16.94 4.10
N PRO A 87 -16.06 -17.31 4.57
CA PRO A 87 -16.23 -17.95 5.86
C PRO A 87 -15.75 -19.39 5.77
N GLU A 88 -14.52 -19.67 6.19
CA GLU A 88 -14.03 -21.03 6.38
C GLU A 88 -13.62 -21.21 7.84
N ALA A 89 -14.61 -21.48 8.67
CA ALA A 89 -14.57 -22.37 9.84
C ALA A 89 -15.81 -22.10 10.73
N ALA A 90 -16.95 -22.66 10.32
CA ALA A 90 -18.00 -23.05 11.24
C ALA A 90 -18.44 -24.45 10.85
N GLU A 91 -17.68 -25.44 11.32
CA GLU A 91 -18.16 -26.80 11.55
C GLU A 91 -17.52 -27.32 12.83
#